data_AF-A0A415KC20-F1
#
_entry.id   AF-A0A415KC20-F1
#
_cell.length_a   1.000
_cell.length_b   1.000
_cell.length_c   1.000
_cell.angle_alpha   90.00
_cell.angle_beta   90.00
_cell.angle_gamma   90.00
#
_symmetry.space_group_name_H-M   'P 1'
#
loop_
_entity.id
_entity.type
_entity.pdbx_description
1 polymer ?
#
loop_
_entity_poly.entity_id
_entity_poly.type
_entity_poly.pdbx_seq_one_letter_code
_entity_poly.pdbx_strand_id
1 'polypeptide(L)'
;MANILSGLVLVNGTDIWTEYGVFLVEDRRGGMENLTAILTPSKAKKDTAVDIREEHGEKYSAVLTPRNEARDVTLHFALYNKTKAGWMKQYFAFVNFLKQGKDGWLDIRFPQLDLELRVKYADCTKFTPLTYLWTEGVHAGKFKVKFREPNPII
;
A
#
# COMPACT_ATOMS: atom_id res chain seq x y z
N MET A 1 -11.81 -7.99 -20.97
CA MET A 1 -10.98 -7.77 -19.76
C MET A 1 -11.07 -6.36 -19.16
N ALA A 2 -11.54 -5.32 -19.87
CA ALA A 2 -11.47 -3.94 -19.37
C ALA A 2 -12.35 -3.61 -18.14
N ASN A 3 -13.46 -4.33 -17.92
CA ASN A 3 -14.47 -3.98 -16.89
C ASN A 3 -14.30 -4.64 -15.52
N ILE A 4 -13.35 -5.57 -15.34
CA ILE A 4 -13.23 -6.31 -14.07
C ILE A 4 -12.33 -5.58 -13.07
N LEU A 5 -11.39 -4.75 -13.56
CA LEU A 5 -10.38 -4.08 -12.75
C LEU A 5 -10.69 -2.60 -12.47
N SER A 6 -11.65 -2.02 -13.19
CA SER A 6 -12.13 -0.65 -12.94
C SER A 6 -12.89 -0.57 -11.62
N GLY A 7 -12.64 0.49 -10.86
CA GLY A 7 -13.33 0.78 -9.60
C GLY A 7 -12.89 -0.09 -8.41
N LEU A 8 -11.83 -0.90 -8.56
CA LEU A 8 -11.32 -1.73 -7.47
C LEU A 8 -10.47 -0.94 -6.47
N VAL A 9 -9.68 0.00 -6.97
CA VAL A 9 -8.80 0.84 -6.16
C VAL A 9 -8.86 2.26 -6.68
N LEU A 10 -9.24 3.17 -5.80
CA LEU A 10 -9.28 4.60 -6.07
C LEU A 10 -8.23 5.27 -5.20
N VAL A 11 -7.42 6.16 -5.76
CA VAL A 11 -6.45 6.95 -5.00
C VAL A 11 -6.79 8.42 -5.23
N ASN A 12 -7.11 9.15 -4.16
CA ASN A 12 -7.60 10.53 -4.24
C ASN A 12 -8.81 10.71 -5.18
N GLY A 13 -9.67 9.70 -5.27
CA GLY A 13 -10.82 9.66 -6.18
C GLY A 13 -10.50 9.22 -7.61
N THR A 14 -9.22 9.03 -7.95
CA THR A 14 -8.77 8.58 -9.27
C THR A 14 -8.68 7.06 -9.34
N ASP A 15 -9.33 6.44 -10.32
CA ASP A 15 -9.17 5.00 -10.60
C ASP A 15 -7.81 4.74 -11.26
N ILE A 16 -6.96 4.01 -10.55
CA ILE A 16 -5.58 3.74 -10.97
C ILE A 16 -5.50 2.81 -12.19
N TRP A 17 -6.54 2.00 -12.41
CA TRP A 17 -6.62 1.12 -13.57
C TRP A 17 -6.92 1.91 -14.84
N THR A 18 -7.95 2.77 -14.82
CA THR A 18 -8.34 3.53 -16.01
C THR A 18 -7.32 4.60 -16.37
N GLU A 19 -6.75 5.32 -15.40
CA GLU A 19 -5.81 6.41 -15.69
C GLU A 19 -4.39 5.92 -15.96
N TYR A 20 -3.92 4.94 -15.20
CA TYR A 20 -2.51 4.52 -15.25
C TYR A 20 -2.30 3.10 -15.77
N GLY A 21 -3.36 2.30 -15.93
CA GLY A 21 -3.25 0.88 -16.28
C GLY A 21 -2.66 0.02 -15.16
N VAL A 22 -2.67 0.53 -13.92
CA VAL A 22 -2.08 -0.12 -12.75
C VAL A 22 -3.16 -0.83 -11.95
N PHE A 23 -2.84 -2.02 -11.43
CA PHE A 23 -3.75 -2.79 -10.59
C PHE A 23 -2.97 -3.50 -9.47
N LEU A 24 -3.68 -3.94 -8.43
CA LEU A 24 -3.09 -4.74 -7.36
C LEU A 24 -2.81 -6.16 -7.83
N VAL A 25 -1.64 -6.69 -7.46
CA VAL A 25 -1.22 -8.03 -7.82
C VAL A 25 -0.66 -8.74 -6.60
N GLU A 26 -0.85 -10.05 -6.52
CA GLU A 26 -0.23 -10.89 -5.49
C GLU A 26 1.06 -11.52 -6.04
N ASP A 27 1.99 -11.87 -5.15
CA ASP A 27 3.26 -12.45 -5.59
C ASP A 27 3.08 -13.87 -6.16
N ARG A 28 2.07 -14.59 -5.68
CA ARG A 28 1.77 -15.98 -6.05
C ARG A 28 0.26 -16.15 -6.26
N ARG A 29 -0.12 -17.17 -7.04
CA ARG A 29 -1.53 -17.55 -7.21
C ARG A 29 -2.11 -17.97 -5.87
N GLY A 30 -3.25 -17.39 -5.49
CA GLY A 30 -3.86 -17.61 -4.17
C GLY A 30 -3.17 -16.85 -3.03
N GLY A 31 -2.20 -15.99 -3.35
CA GLY A 31 -1.65 -15.03 -2.41
C GLY A 31 -2.73 -14.08 -1.91
N MET A 32 -2.48 -13.51 -0.73
CA MET A 32 -3.35 -12.57 -0.05
C MET A 32 -2.51 -11.46 0.59
N GLU A 33 -1.33 -11.17 0.02
CA GLU A 33 -0.37 -10.23 0.58
C GLU A 33 -0.97 -8.82 0.68
N ASN A 34 -1.66 -8.33 -0.35
CA ASN A 34 -2.31 -7.02 -0.28
C ASN A 34 -3.47 -7.02 0.73
N LEU A 35 -4.33 -8.04 0.70
CA LEU A 35 -5.46 -8.13 1.62
C LEU A 35 -4.98 -8.17 3.08
N THR A 36 -3.92 -8.94 3.33
CA THR A 36 -3.27 -9.01 4.65
C THR A 36 -2.70 -7.65 5.03
N ALA A 37 -1.99 -6.97 4.14
CA ALA A 37 -1.41 -5.66 4.42
C ALA A 37 -2.47 -4.59 4.73
N ILE A 38 -3.61 -4.64 4.03
CA ILE A 38 -4.73 -3.71 4.22
C ILE A 38 -5.40 -3.94 5.57
N LEU A 39 -5.66 -5.22 5.92
CA LEU A 39 -6.45 -5.60 7.10
C LEU A 39 -5.63 -5.83 8.38
N THR A 40 -4.29 -5.86 8.33
CA THR A 40 -3.46 -6.06 9.53
C THR A 40 -3.49 -4.82 10.42
N PRO A 41 -4.09 -4.86 11.63
CA PRO A 41 -4.21 -3.69 12.48
C PRO A 41 -2.85 -3.11 12.87
N SER A 42 -2.85 -1.83 13.18
CA SER A 42 -1.69 -1.14 13.73
C SER A 42 -1.32 -1.68 15.12
N LYS A 43 -0.04 -1.54 15.46
CA LYS A 43 0.44 -1.94 16.79
C LYS A 43 -0.09 -0.96 17.84
N ALA A 44 -0.47 -1.46 19.01
CA ALA A 44 -0.72 -0.59 20.16
C ALA A 44 0.58 0.14 20.57
N LYS A 45 0.44 1.42 20.94
CA LYS A 45 1.50 2.21 21.57
C LYS A 45 1.94 1.50 22.82
N LYS A 46 3.26 1.50 23.05
CA LYS A 46 3.83 0.99 24.29
C LYS A 46 3.27 1.78 25.47
N ASP A 47 2.70 1.07 26.41
CA ASP A 47 2.38 1.61 27.72
C ASP A 47 3.67 1.85 28.50
N THR A 48 3.68 2.88 29.35
CA THR A 48 4.79 3.11 30.27
C THR A 48 4.55 2.27 31.52
N ALA A 49 5.35 1.23 31.70
CA ALA A 49 5.31 0.35 32.84
C ALA A 49 6.45 0.67 33.83
N VAL A 50 6.19 0.45 35.12
CA VAL A 50 7.22 0.48 36.15
C VAL A 50 7.59 -0.96 36.48
N ASP A 51 8.82 -1.35 36.15
CA ASP A 51 9.38 -2.68 36.41
C ASP A 51 10.35 -2.59 37.59
N ILE A 52 9.99 -3.21 38.71
CA ILE A 52 10.73 -3.17 39.98
C ILE A 52 11.33 -4.55 40.21
N ARG A 53 12.66 -4.63 40.32
CA ARG A 53 13.41 -5.89 40.41
C ARG A 53 12.95 -6.81 41.54
N GLU A 54 12.59 -6.24 42.68
CA GLU A 54 12.20 -6.96 43.90
C GLU A 54 10.74 -7.43 43.86
N GLU A 55 9.95 -7.01 42.87
CA GLU A 55 8.54 -7.38 42.72
C GLU A 55 8.32 -8.32 41.53
N HIS A 56 7.20 -9.05 41.55
CA HIS A 56 6.80 -9.88 40.43
C HIS A 56 6.02 -9.07 39.39
N GLY A 57 6.51 -9.09 38.15
CA GLY A 57 5.82 -8.48 37.01
C GLY A 57 5.97 -6.96 36.96
N GLU A 58 5.11 -6.33 36.18
CA GLU A 58 5.18 -4.90 35.87
C GLU A 58 3.96 -4.16 36.45
N LYS A 59 4.18 -2.94 36.95
CA LYS A 59 3.10 -2.05 37.38
C LYS A 59 2.67 -1.13 36.25
N TYR A 60 1.36 -1.05 36.04
CA TYR A 60 0.72 -0.18 35.06
C TYR A 60 -0.16 0.88 35.75
N SER A 61 -0.61 1.86 34.96
CA SER A 61 -1.70 2.76 35.36
C SER A 61 -2.96 1.98 35.72
N ALA A 62 -3.72 2.45 36.70
CA ALA A 62 -5.01 1.85 37.08
C ALA A 62 -6.04 1.86 35.93
N VAL A 63 -5.87 2.78 34.98
CA VAL A 63 -6.69 2.86 33.76
C VAL A 63 -5.77 2.77 32.55
N LEU A 64 -6.02 1.79 31.70
CA LEU A 64 -5.36 1.62 30.40
C LEU A 64 -6.24 2.22 29.31
N THR A 65 -5.66 3.10 28.48
CA THR A 65 -6.34 3.67 27.31
C THR A 65 -5.53 3.36 26.05
N PRO A 66 -5.72 2.16 25.46
CA PRO A 66 -4.95 1.74 24.30
C PRO A 66 -5.07 2.75 23.15
N ARG A 67 -3.93 3.10 22.57
CA ARG A 67 -3.83 3.96 21.39
C ARG A 67 -2.92 3.28 20.39
N ASN A 68 -3.18 3.51 19.11
CA ASN A 68 -2.42 2.86 18.05
C ASN A 68 -1.18 3.67 17.62
N GLU A 69 -0.10 2.98 17.28
CA GLU A 69 1.07 3.52 16.60
C GLU A 69 0.78 3.67 15.10
N ALA A 70 1.42 4.64 14.47
CA ALA A 70 1.42 4.73 13.01
C ALA A 70 2.00 3.44 12.39
N ARG A 71 1.35 2.93 11.35
CA ARG A 71 1.75 1.68 10.67
C ARG A 71 2.25 1.93 9.25
N ASP A 72 3.01 0.98 8.73
CA ASP A 72 3.40 0.93 7.33
C ASP A 72 2.54 -0.11 6.60
N VAL A 73 1.94 0.28 5.48
CA VAL A 73 1.16 -0.61 4.60
C VAL A 73 1.93 -0.77 3.31
N THR A 74 2.29 -2.00 2.95
CA THR A 74 2.98 -2.28 1.69
C THR A 74 2.02 -2.94 0.71
N LEU A 75 1.77 -2.28 -0.43
CA LEU A 75 0.92 -2.79 -1.48
C LEU A 75 1.75 -3.16 -2.71
N HIS A 76 1.33 -4.22 -3.38
CA HIS A 76 1.94 -4.79 -4.56
C HIS A 76 1.13 -4.40 -5.79
N PHE A 77 1.78 -3.75 -6.74
CA PHE A 77 1.17 -3.28 -7.97
C PHE A 77 1.78 -3.98 -9.18
N ALA A 78 0.98 -4.10 -10.24
CA ALA A 78 1.43 -4.49 -11.57
C ALA A 78 1.00 -3.46 -12.60
N LEU A 79 1.85 -3.32 -13.63
CA LEU A 79 1.59 -2.51 -14.81
C LEU A 79 1.89 -3.32 -16.06
N TYR A 80 1.03 -3.20 -17.06
CA TYR A 80 1.15 -3.83 -18.37
C TYR A 80 1.01 -2.78 -19.49
N ASN A 81 1.88 -2.85 -20.50
CA ASN A 81 1.72 -2.09 -21.74
C ASN A 81 2.26 -2.89 -22.94
N LYS A 82 1.71 -2.64 -24.13
CA LYS A 82 2.15 -3.27 -25.38
C LYS A 82 3.49 -2.72 -25.89
N THR A 83 3.92 -1.56 -25.39
CA THR A 83 5.14 -0.88 -25.83
C THR A 83 6.01 -0.47 -24.65
N LYS A 84 7.33 -0.52 -24.82
CA LYS A 84 8.29 -0.07 -23.80
C LYS A 84 8.09 1.39 -23.43
N ALA A 85 7.92 2.25 -24.43
CA ALA A 85 7.74 3.69 -24.23
C ALA A 85 6.45 4.00 -23.46
N GLY A 86 5.34 3.35 -23.82
CA GLY A 86 4.07 3.47 -23.11
C GLY A 86 4.16 2.98 -21.67
N TRP A 87 4.82 1.83 -21.46
CA TRP A 87 5.06 1.29 -20.12
C TRP A 87 5.84 2.26 -19.24
N MET A 88 6.96 2.79 -19.75
CA MET A 88 7.82 3.72 -19.01
C MET A 88 7.10 5.03 -18.66
N LYS A 89 6.32 5.57 -19.62
CA LYS A 89 5.49 6.76 -19.40
C LYS A 89 4.46 6.54 -18.30
N GLN A 90 3.72 5.42 -18.34
CA GLN A 90 2.70 5.09 -17.34
C GLN A 90 3.31 4.87 -15.96
N TYR A 91 4.41 4.12 -15.88
CA TYR A 91 5.11 3.87 -14.62
C TYR A 91 5.57 5.18 -13.96
N PHE A 92 6.22 6.07 -14.72
CA PHE A 92 6.63 7.37 -14.18
C PHE A 92 5.45 8.25 -13.78
N ALA A 93 4.40 8.29 -14.59
CA ALA A 93 3.20 9.06 -14.27
C ALA A 93 2.57 8.57 -12.96
N PHE A 94 2.46 7.26 -12.78
CA PHE A 94 1.89 6.65 -11.57
C PHE A 94 2.76 6.89 -10.33
N VAL A 95 4.08 6.68 -10.42
CA VAL A 95 4.98 6.92 -9.28
C VAL A 95 5.01 8.40 -8.90
N ASN A 96 5.00 9.32 -9.87
CA ASN A 96 4.93 10.75 -9.59
C ASN A 96 3.59 11.13 -8.96
N PHE A 97 2.49 10.56 -9.44
CA PHE A 97 1.17 10.73 -8.85
C PHE A 97 1.13 10.30 -7.38
N LEU A 98 1.68 9.13 -7.05
CA LEU A 98 1.77 8.66 -5.66
C LEU A 98 2.66 9.57 -4.79
N LYS A 99 3.76 10.09 -5.34
CA LYS A 99 4.67 10.98 -4.60
C LYS A 99 4.09 12.37 -4.36
N GLN A 100 3.37 12.91 -5.33
CA GLN A 100 2.74 14.23 -5.23
C GLN A 100 1.51 14.17 -4.33
N GLY A 101 0.64 13.18 -4.55
CA GLY A 101 -0.64 13.06 -3.87
C GLY A 101 -1.47 14.36 -3.92
N LYS A 102 -2.41 14.49 -2.99
CA LYS A 102 -3.12 15.73 -2.70
C LYS A 102 -2.47 16.35 -1.47
N ASP A 103 -1.64 17.36 -1.68
CA ASP A 103 -0.79 17.96 -0.64
C ASP A 103 0.10 16.93 0.08
N GLY A 104 0.62 15.94 -0.67
CA GLY A 104 1.42 14.83 -0.14
C GLY A 104 0.62 13.67 0.46
N TRP A 105 -0.71 13.78 0.52
CA TRP A 105 -1.60 12.72 1.03
C TRP A 105 -2.21 11.88 -0.08
N LEU A 106 -2.46 10.62 0.27
CA LEU A 106 -3.12 9.64 -0.57
C LEU A 106 -4.29 9.04 0.23
N ASP A 107 -5.51 9.35 -0.18
CA ASP A 107 -6.71 8.69 0.29
C ASP A 107 -6.97 7.49 -0.64
N ILE A 108 -6.57 6.30 -0.20
CA ILE A 108 -6.68 5.06 -0.97
C ILE A 108 -7.97 4.33 -0.56
N ARG A 109 -8.95 4.33 -1.44
CA ARG A 109 -10.23 3.66 -1.23
C ARG A 109 -10.28 2.31 -1.93
N PHE A 110 -10.76 1.32 -1.18
CA PHE A 110 -11.03 -0.05 -1.61
C PHE A 110 -12.54 -0.29 -1.53
N PRO A 111 -13.32 0.01 -2.58
CA PRO A 111 -14.79 -0.03 -2.50
C PRO A 111 -15.36 -1.39 -2.10
N GLN A 112 -14.69 -2.49 -2.49
CA GLN A 112 -15.12 -3.84 -2.14
C GLN A 112 -14.99 -4.16 -0.63
N LEU A 113 -14.12 -3.44 0.07
CA LEU A 113 -13.89 -3.60 1.52
C LEU A 113 -14.60 -2.51 2.34
N ASP A 114 -15.29 -1.57 1.65
CA ASP A 114 -15.79 -0.33 2.23
C ASP A 114 -14.77 0.37 3.15
N LEU A 115 -13.51 0.40 2.70
CA LEU A 115 -12.38 0.89 3.47
C LEU A 115 -11.65 1.98 2.69
N GLU A 116 -11.25 3.04 3.39
CA GLU A 116 -10.42 4.11 2.85
C GLU A 116 -9.25 4.36 3.79
N LEU A 117 -8.03 4.22 3.29
CA LEU A 117 -6.81 4.47 4.06
C LEU A 117 -6.26 5.85 3.72
N ARG A 118 -5.95 6.65 4.74
CA ARG A 118 -5.28 7.94 4.58
C ARG A 118 -3.79 7.81 4.85
N VAL A 119 -3.00 7.78 3.80
CA VAL A 119 -1.57 7.46 3.87
C VAL A 119 -0.71 8.49 3.15
N LYS A 120 0.60 8.40 3.34
CA LYS A 120 1.59 9.10 2.53
C LYS A 120 2.56 8.11 1.90
N TYR A 121 3.08 8.45 0.73
CA TYR A 121 4.17 7.68 0.11
C TYR A 121 5.39 7.65 1.04
N ALA A 122 5.94 6.45 1.30
CA ALA A 122 7.14 6.29 2.13
C ALA A 122 8.32 5.76 1.31
N ASP A 123 8.13 4.66 0.58
CA ASP A 123 9.20 4.02 -0.17
C ASP A 123 8.65 3.18 -1.34
N CYS A 124 9.48 2.86 -2.32
CA CYS A 124 9.18 1.90 -3.36
C CYS A 124 10.33 0.89 -3.46
N THR A 125 10.00 -0.38 -3.24
CA THR A 125 10.97 -1.48 -3.30
C THR A 125 11.40 -1.79 -4.73
N LYS A 126 12.36 -2.70 -4.89
CA LYS A 126 12.92 -3.08 -6.20
C LYS A 126 11.82 -3.50 -7.19
N PHE A 127 11.84 -2.83 -8.34
CA PHE A 127 11.05 -3.19 -9.50
C PHE A 127 11.42 -4.60 -9.99
N THR A 128 10.42 -5.46 -10.17
CA THR A 128 10.59 -6.82 -10.70
C THR A 128 9.99 -6.89 -12.11
N PRO A 129 10.83 -6.93 -13.16
CA PRO A 129 10.34 -7.14 -14.52
C PRO A 129 9.74 -8.54 -14.64
N LEU A 130 8.54 -8.65 -15.21
CA LEU A 130 7.91 -9.93 -15.55
C LEU A 130 8.21 -10.35 -16.99
N THR A 131 8.53 -9.38 -17.85
CA THR A 131 9.05 -9.61 -19.20
C THR A 131 10.38 -8.90 -19.38
N TYR A 132 11.20 -9.40 -20.32
CA TYR A 132 12.48 -8.77 -20.64
C TYR A 132 12.25 -7.34 -21.15
N LEU A 133 12.80 -6.34 -20.45
CA LEU A 133 12.68 -4.92 -20.79
C LEU A 133 13.36 -4.53 -22.12
N TRP A 134 14.14 -5.44 -22.70
CA TRP A 134 15.02 -5.20 -23.85
C TRP A 134 14.56 -5.89 -25.14
N THR A 135 13.55 -6.76 -25.05
CA THR A 135 13.01 -7.49 -26.20
C THR A 135 11.72 -6.83 -26.67
N GLU A 136 11.48 -6.79 -27.98
CA GLU A 136 10.20 -6.32 -28.53
C GLU A 136 9.06 -7.22 -28.06
N GLY A 137 7.99 -6.60 -27.54
CA GLY A 137 6.80 -7.32 -27.09
C GLY A 137 6.08 -6.64 -25.94
N VAL A 138 5.30 -7.43 -25.22
CA VAL A 138 4.55 -6.98 -24.06
C VAL A 138 5.49 -6.67 -22.90
N HIS A 139 5.37 -5.47 -22.33
CA HIS A 139 6.10 -5.05 -21.15
C HIS A 139 5.20 -5.15 -19.92
N ALA A 140 5.61 -5.99 -18.97
CA ALA A 140 4.93 -6.16 -17.70
C ALA A 140 5.94 -6.14 -16.57
N GLY A 141 5.54 -5.56 -15.45
CA GLY A 141 6.35 -5.52 -14.25
C GLY A 141 5.52 -5.34 -13.01
N LYS A 142 6.06 -5.84 -11.89
CA LYS A 142 5.49 -5.67 -10.57
C LYS A 142 6.43 -4.88 -9.68
N PHE A 143 5.86 -4.12 -8.76
CA PHE A 143 6.61 -3.32 -7.79
C PHE A 143 5.80 -3.18 -6.51
N LYS A 144 6.48 -2.98 -5.39
CA LYS A 144 5.82 -2.81 -4.09
C LYS A 144 6.05 -1.40 -3.59
N VAL A 145 4.98 -0.73 -3.22
CA VAL A 145 5.02 0.61 -2.64
C VAL A 145 4.66 0.50 -1.17
N LYS A 146 5.53 1.07 -0.33
CA LYS A 146 5.29 1.23 1.09
C LYS A 146 4.66 2.59 1.33
N PHE A 147 3.56 2.58 2.04
CA PHE A 147 2.83 3.75 2.50
C PHE A 147 2.92 3.84 4.03
N ARG A 148 3.03 5.05 4.54
CA ARG A 148 2.93 5.33 5.98
C ARG A 148 1.53 5.82 6.29
N GLU A 149 0.84 5.17 7.20
CA GLU A 149 -0.46 5.59 7.74
C GLU A 149 -0.24 6.20 9.14
N PRO A 150 -0.23 7.54 9.27
CA PRO A 150 0.11 8.19 10.54
C PRO A 150 -0.99 8.04 11.60
N ASN A 151 -2.25 7.99 11.16
CA ASN A 151 -3.40 7.78 12.02
C ASN A 151 -4.19 6.56 11.52
N PRO A 152 -3.88 5.37 12.03
CA PRO A 152 -4.46 4.13 11.53
C PRO A 152 -5.92 3.99 11.94
N ILE A 153 -6.72 3.47 11.01
CA ILE A 153 -8.16 3.24 11.22
C ILE A 153 -8.41 1.93 11.99
N ILE A 154 -7.48 0.97 11.88
CA ILE A 154 -7.50 -0.33 12.54
C ILE A 154 -6.18 -0.64 13.24
#